data_AF-A0A7X7QI46-F1
#
_entry.id   AF-A0A7X7QI46-F1
#
_cell.length_a   1.000
_cell.length_b   1.000
_cell.length_c   1.000
_cell.angle_alpha   90.00
_cell.angle_beta   90.00
_cell.angle_gamma   90.00
#
_symmetry.space_group_name_H-M   'P 1'
#
loop_
_entity.id
_entity.type
_entity.pdbx_description
1 polymer ?
#
loop_
_entity_poly.entity_id
_entity_poly.type
_entity_poly.pdbx_seq_one_letter_code
_entity_poly.pdbx_strand_id
1 'polypeptide(L)'
;MNQPSCGKVVMLSVLVLLAILSAGCSHDPRSEQERLIDEIERMGGLIARDEQRLERPVYRVELGTRPIGDSFLRRLKAFDRLEMLSLGNTGITDDGLAYLKEMPQLRRLNIRYNAVTDEGMKHVAELHQLTRLDLMNTKITDAGLRNLDELEELQTLILWHTDVTDEGLEHIAKLTNLRRLDLGDTLITDAGL
;
A
#
# COMPACT_ATOMS: atom_id res chain seq x y z
N MET A 1 58.18 5.25 48.48
CA MET A 1 58.68 5.68 47.15
C MET A 1 57.68 5.19 46.10
N ASN A 2 57.49 5.96 45.03
CA ASN A 2 56.69 5.67 43.81
C ASN A 2 55.16 5.49 43.92
N GLN A 3 54.43 6.60 43.72
CA GLN A 3 53.45 6.74 42.62
C GLN A 3 54.19 7.21 41.34
N PRO A 4 53.60 7.31 40.12
CA PRO A 4 52.18 7.31 39.70
C PRO A 4 51.87 6.14 38.71
N SER A 5 50.84 6.09 37.84
CA SER A 5 49.93 7.12 37.31
C SER A 5 48.54 6.60 36.82
N CYS A 6 47.87 7.39 35.98
CA CYS A 6 46.48 7.32 35.50
C CYS A 6 46.38 6.72 34.06
N GLY A 7 45.24 6.10 33.71
CA GLY A 7 45.07 5.36 32.44
C GLY A 7 43.66 5.22 31.84
N LYS A 8 42.73 6.15 32.09
CA LYS A 8 41.47 6.41 31.34
C LYS A 8 40.48 5.24 31.07
N VAL A 9 39.33 5.34 31.74
CA VAL A 9 38.03 4.83 31.23
C VAL A 9 37.69 5.55 29.92
N VAL A 10 37.40 4.81 28.84
CA VAL A 10 36.90 5.40 27.58
C VAL A 10 35.39 5.53 27.65
N MET A 11 34.96 6.68 28.14
CA MET A 11 33.64 7.24 27.89
C MET A 11 33.52 7.52 26.38
N LEU A 12 32.68 6.77 25.66
CA LEU A 12 32.38 7.10 24.26
C LEU A 12 31.31 8.20 24.23
N SER A 13 31.78 9.43 24.36
CA SER A 13 30.96 10.63 24.43
C SER A 13 30.19 10.88 23.14
N VAL A 14 28.96 11.35 23.33
CA VAL A 14 28.09 12.03 22.37
C VAL A 14 28.89 12.90 21.37
N LEU A 15 28.79 12.57 20.08
CA LEU A 15 29.22 13.41 18.98
C LEU A 15 27.99 14.00 18.28
N VAL A 16 27.46 15.09 18.85
CA VAL A 16 26.53 15.98 18.14
C VAL A 16 27.35 16.75 17.11
N LEU A 17 27.29 16.31 15.85
CA LEU A 17 27.87 17.01 14.71
C LEU A 17 26.95 18.19 14.32
N LEU A 18 27.14 19.31 15.01
CA LEU A 18 26.61 20.61 14.59
C LEU A 18 27.35 21.08 13.32
N ALA A 19 26.76 20.81 12.17
CA ALA A 19 27.12 21.45 10.90
C ALA A 19 26.10 22.56 10.59
N ILE A 20 26.56 23.81 10.57
CA ILE A 20 25.73 24.99 10.34
C ILE A 20 25.48 25.19 8.84
N LEU A 21 24.22 25.49 8.52
CA LEU A 21 23.68 25.98 7.24
C LEU A 21 24.67 26.14 6.08
N SER A 22 24.52 25.28 5.07
CA SER A 22 24.49 25.76 3.69
C SER A 22 23.04 25.72 3.20
N ALA A 23 22.61 26.77 2.50
CA ALA A 23 21.32 26.78 1.81
C ALA A 23 21.42 25.96 0.51
N GLY A 24 21.63 24.65 0.66
CA GLY A 24 21.48 23.66 -0.39
C GLY A 24 20.37 22.71 0.04
N CYS A 25 19.34 22.54 -0.80
CA CYS A 25 18.31 21.54 -0.57
C CYS A 25 18.88 20.14 -0.81
N SER A 26 19.70 19.63 0.11
CA SER A 26 20.04 18.22 0.18
C SER A 26 18.76 17.46 0.52
N HIS A 27 18.13 16.90 -0.51
CA HIS A 27 16.90 16.13 -0.41
C HIS A 27 17.22 14.77 0.21
N ASP A 28 17.42 14.75 1.54
CA ASP A 28 17.59 13.53 2.31
C ASP A 28 16.28 12.72 2.26
N PRO A 29 16.26 11.54 1.62
CA PRO A 29 15.04 10.74 1.49
C PRO A 29 14.47 10.31 2.84
N ARG A 30 15.31 10.15 3.89
CA ARG A 30 14.84 9.86 5.24
C ARG A 30 14.00 11.01 5.78
N SER A 31 14.44 12.25 5.56
CA SER A 31 13.68 13.45 5.94
C SER A 31 12.37 13.64 5.16
N GLU A 32 12.26 13.13 3.92
CA GLU A 32 11.00 13.14 3.18
C GLU A 32 10.04 12.04 3.69
N GLN A 33 10.57 10.84 3.89
CA GLN A 33 9.84 9.70 4.43
C GLN A 33 9.27 10.00 5.83
N GLU A 34 10.06 10.62 6.72
CA GLU A 34 9.63 11.08 8.04
C GLU A 34 8.52 12.14 7.95
N ARG A 35 8.67 13.15 7.08
CA ARG A 35 7.61 14.15 6.85
C ARG A 35 6.31 13.56 6.30
N LEU A 36 6.40 12.53 5.47
CA LEU A 36 5.23 11.80 4.96
C LEU A 36 4.57 10.96 6.07
N ILE A 37 5.36 10.33 6.95
CA ILE A 37 4.88 9.61 8.13
C ILE A 37 4.11 10.54 9.06
N ASP A 38 4.70 11.68 9.45
CA ASP A 38 4.06 12.68 10.31
C ASP A 38 2.72 13.17 9.72
N GLU A 39 2.66 13.34 8.39
CA GLU A 39 1.45 13.76 7.70
C GLU A 39 0.36 12.67 7.71
N ILE A 40 0.73 11.41 7.47
CA ILE A 40 -0.16 10.24 7.53
C ILE A 40 -0.72 10.07 8.94
N GLU A 41 0.11 10.17 9.98
CA GLU A 41 -0.33 10.05 11.37
C GLU A 41 -1.24 11.23 11.76
N ARG A 42 -0.89 12.46 11.38
CA ARG A 42 -1.71 13.66 11.62
C ARG A 42 -3.09 13.61 10.94
N MET A 43 -3.21 12.97 9.78
CA MET A 43 -4.50 12.76 9.12
C MET A 43 -5.29 11.56 9.66
N GLY A 44 -4.74 10.83 10.65
CA GLY A 44 -5.37 9.69 11.31
C GLY A 44 -5.14 8.35 10.62
N GLY A 45 -4.16 8.28 9.71
CA GLY A 45 -3.67 7.04 9.16
C GLY A 45 -2.72 6.31 10.11
N LEU A 46 -2.43 5.05 9.79
CA LEU A 46 -1.56 4.16 10.56
C LEU A 46 -0.44 3.63 9.69
N ILE A 47 0.72 3.40 10.32
CA ILE A 47 1.92 2.88 9.67
C ILE A 47 2.44 1.69 10.48
N ALA A 48 3.04 0.69 9.80
CA ALA A 48 3.86 -0.31 10.47
C ALA A 48 5.23 -0.45 9.82
N ARG A 49 6.23 -0.64 10.68
CA ARG A 49 7.63 -0.87 10.34
C ARG A 49 8.03 -2.31 10.59
N ASP A 50 8.94 -2.82 9.77
CA ASP A 50 9.51 -4.16 9.96
C ASP A 50 10.65 -4.10 11.00
N GLU A 51 10.29 -4.35 12.25
CA GLU A 51 11.20 -4.36 13.40
C GLU A 51 12.30 -5.43 13.34
N GLN A 52 12.22 -6.40 12.41
CA GLN A 52 13.25 -7.44 12.24
C GLN A 52 14.40 -6.98 11.33
N ARG A 53 14.23 -5.87 10.60
CA ARG A 53 15.26 -5.31 9.69
C ARG A 53 15.92 -4.08 10.32
N LEU A 54 17.24 -3.98 10.16
CA LEU A 54 18.07 -2.91 10.75
C LEU A 54 17.55 -1.48 10.45
N GLU A 55 17.05 -1.25 9.24
CA GLU A 55 16.55 0.06 8.80
C GLU A 55 15.07 0.30 9.16
N ARG A 56 14.40 -0.68 9.77
CA ARG A 56 12.99 -0.63 10.21
C ARG A 56 12.06 -0.03 9.14
N PRO A 57 12.09 -0.56 7.90
CA PRO A 57 11.38 0.03 6.77
C PRO A 57 9.86 -0.03 6.98
N VAL A 58 9.16 0.96 6.46
CA VAL A 58 7.69 0.94 6.38
C VAL A 58 7.26 -0.13 5.39
N TYR A 59 6.41 -1.05 5.82
CA TYR A 59 5.84 -2.11 4.97
C TYR A 59 4.30 -2.06 4.90
N ARG A 60 3.66 -1.30 5.80
CA ARG A 60 2.20 -1.10 5.81
C ARG A 60 1.86 0.36 5.98
N VAL A 61 0.94 0.84 5.15
CA VAL A 61 0.28 2.15 5.27
C VAL A 61 -1.24 1.94 5.21
N GLU A 62 -1.95 2.48 6.18
CA GLU A 62 -3.41 2.52 6.21
C GLU A 62 -3.84 3.98 6.27
N LEU A 63 -4.37 4.51 5.18
CA LEU A 63 -4.92 5.85 5.14
C LEU A 63 -6.39 5.80 5.60
N GLY A 64 -6.73 6.67 6.56
CA GLY A 64 -8.06 6.70 7.16
C GLY A 64 -9.14 7.14 6.17
N THR A 65 -10.42 7.03 6.57
CA THR A 65 -11.60 7.27 5.71
C THR A 65 -11.86 8.76 5.43
N ARG A 66 -10.88 9.47 4.86
CA ARG A 66 -10.93 10.89 4.51
C ARG A 66 -10.40 11.07 3.08
N PRO A 67 -10.99 11.96 2.26
CA PRO A 67 -10.45 12.30 0.95
C PRO A 67 -8.99 12.76 1.04
N ILE A 68 -8.10 12.09 0.31
CA ILE A 68 -6.67 12.43 0.18
C ILE A 68 -6.32 12.91 -1.23
N GLY A 69 -7.07 12.45 -2.24
CA GLY A 69 -6.84 12.73 -3.66
C GLY A 69 -5.67 11.93 -4.27
N ASP A 70 -5.78 11.68 -5.58
CA ASP A 70 -4.89 10.80 -6.34
C ASP A 70 -3.40 11.20 -6.28
N SER A 71 -3.11 12.50 -6.17
CA SER A 71 -1.74 13.02 -6.08
C SER A 71 -1.01 12.59 -4.79
N PHE A 72 -1.72 12.13 -3.75
CA PHE A 72 -1.12 11.62 -2.53
C PHE A 72 -0.42 10.27 -2.75
N LEU A 73 -0.99 9.37 -3.57
CA LEU A 73 -0.44 8.03 -3.83
C LEU A 73 0.96 8.09 -4.43
N ARG A 74 1.24 9.09 -5.28
CA ARG A 74 2.57 9.34 -5.85
C ARG A 74 3.67 9.52 -4.80
N ARG A 75 3.33 9.96 -3.58
CA ARG A 75 4.28 10.16 -2.48
C ARG A 75 4.62 8.86 -1.75
N LEU A 76 3.73 7.87 -1.79
CA LEU A 76 3.90 6.59 -1.08
C LEU A 76 5.07 5.75 -1.60
N LYS A 77 5.60 6.06 -2.79
CA LYS A 77 6.85 5.49 -3.31
C LYS A 77 8.07 5.71 -2.42
N ALA A 78 8.02 6.68 -1.49
CA ALA A 78 9.04 6.84 -0.45
C ALA A 78 9.11 5.64 0.53
N PHE A 79 8.22 4.65 0.38
CA PHE A 79 8.20 3.39 1.11
C PHE A 79 8.58 2.22 0.17
N ASP A 80 9.87 2.09 -0.16
CA ASP A 80 10.43 1.10 -1.11
C ASP A 80 10.09 -0.39 -0.81
N ARG A 81 9.53 -0.67 0.36
CA ARG A 81 9.13 -2.01 0.83
C ARG A 81 7.65 -2.07 1.24
N LEU A 82 6.80 -1.23 0.66
CA LEU A 82 5.37 -1.23 0.95
C LEU A 82 4.71 -2.52 0.42
N GLU A 83 4.33 -3.41 1.34
CA GLU A 83 3.67 -4.69 1.07
C GLU A 83 2.15 -4.62 1.28
N MET A 84 1.66 -3.67 2.09
CA MET A 84 0.25 -3.50 2.39
C MET A 84 -0.19 -2.03 2.34
N LEU A 85 -1.20 -1.74 1.51
CA LEU A 85 -1.77 -0.42 1.34
C LEU A 85 -3.30 -0.47 1.50
N SER A 86 -3.82 0.33 2.42
CA SER A 86 -5.27 0.52 2.61
C SER A 86 -5.65 1.98 2.34
N LEU A 87 -6.61 2.15 1.44
CA LEU A 87 -7.12 3.41 0.87
C LEU A 87 -8.65 3.49 0.97
N GLY A 88 -9.27 2.73 1.87
CA GLY A 88 -10.73 2.63 1.94
C GLY A 88 -11.41 3.98 2.23
N ASN A 89 -12.32 4.42 1.35
CA ASN A 89 -12.98 5.74 1.41
C ASN A 89 -11.98 6.91 1.49
N THR A 90 -11.06 7.00 0.54
CA THR A 90 -10.04 8.06 0.46
C THR A 90 -10.19 8.98 -0.76
N GLY A 91 -11.27 8.82 -1.53
CA GLY A 91 -11.54 9.63 -2.72
C GLY A 91 -10.55 9.39 -3.86
N ILE A 92 -10.00 8.18 -3.94
CA ILE A 92 -9.10 7.75 -5.01
C ILE A 92 -9.93 7.36 -6.24
N THR A 93 -9.36 7.63 -7.41
CA THR A 93 -9.91 7.29 -8.73
C THR A 93 -8.93 6.43 -9.52
N ASP A 94 -9.30 6.05 -10.74
CA ASP A 94 -8.45 5.27 -11.64
C ASP A 94 -7.11 5.99 -11.92
N ASP A 95 -7.10 7.32 -12.00
CA ASP A 95 -5.89 8.15 -12.15
C ASP A 95 -4.91 7.99 -10.97
N GLY A 96 -5.43 7.77 -9.75
CA GLY A 96 -4.60 7.51 -8.57
C GLY A 96 -3.96 6.12 -8.61
N LEU A 97 -4.68 5.13 -9.14
CA LEU A 97 -4.16 3.77 -9.26
C LEU A 97 -2.99 3.68 -10.25
N ALA A 98 -2.84 4.63 -11.18
CA ALA A 98 -1.68 4.72 -12.09
C ALA A 98 -0.31 4.85 -11.38
N TYR A 99 -0.29 5.22 -10.10
CA TYR A 99 0.91 5.24 -9.25
C TYR A 99 1.24 3.90 -8.57
N LEU A 100 0.36 2.89 -8.62
CA LEU A 100 0.60 1.57 -7.99
C LEU A 100 1.87 0.87 -8.51
N LYS A 101 2.23 1.09 -9.78
CA LYS A 101 3.49 0.62 -10.38
C LYS A 101 4.77 1.14 -9.71
N GLU A 102 4.69 2.25 -8.97
CA GLU A 102 5.82 2.76 -8.15
C GLU A 102 5.94 2.01 -6.81
N MET A 103 5.06 1.02 -6.53
CA MET A 103 5.04 0.18 -5.32
C MET A 103 5.00 -1.33 -5.67
N PRO A 104 6.00 -1.87 -6.40
CA PRO A 104 5.97 -3.23 -6.97
C PRO A 104 6.10 -4.39 -5.95
N GLN A 105 6.10 -4.10 -4.64
CA GLN A 105 6.11 -5.09 -3.57
C GLN A 105 4.74 -5.28 -2.93
N LEU A 106 3.69 -4.61 -3.42
CA LEU A 106 2.34 -4.70 -2.86
C LEU A 106 1.78 -6.12 -2.96
N ARG A 107 1.51 -6.70 -1.79
CA ARG A 107 0.85 -8.00 -1.61
C ARG A 107 -0.60 -7.85 -1.18
N ARG A 108 -0.97 -6.71 -0.59
CA ARG A 108 -2.32 -6.46 -0.04
C ARG A 108 -2.79 -5.05 -0.39
N LEU A 109 -3.83 -4.94 -1.20
CA LEU A 109 -4.44 -3.68 -1.59
C LEU A 109 -5.90 -3.63 -1.12
N ASN A 110 -6.27 -2.54 -0.47
CA ASN A 110 -7.67 -2.24 -0.16
C ASN A 110 -8.04 -0.87 -0.70
N ILE A 111 -8.99 -0.82 -1.64
CA ILE A 111 -9.48 0.39 -2.29
C ILE A 111 -11.01 0.53 -2.19
N ARG A 112 -11.62 -0.12 -1.18
CA ARG A 112 -13.07 -0.10 -0.95
C ARG A 112 -13.68 1.30 -0.84
N TYR A 113 -14.95 1.47 -1.19
CA TYR A 113 -15.69 2.74 -1.11
C TYR A 113 -14.97 3.90 -1.83
N ASN A 114 -14.38 3.64 -2.99
CA ASN A 114 -13.79 4.65 -3.87
C ASN A 114 -14.47 4.61 -5.24
N ALA A 115 -14.37 5.69 -6.00
CA ALA A 115 -15.00 5.83 -7.32
C ALA A 115 -14.18 5.16 -8.45
N VAL A 116 -13.49 4.07 -8.13
CA VAL A 116 -12.67 3.25 -9.04
C VAL A 116 -13.58 2.46 -9.98
N THR A 117 -13.19 2.35 -11.25
CA THR A 117 -13.87 1.64 -12.32
C THR A 117 -12.97 0.57 -12.94
N ASP A 118 -13.49 -0.15 -13.94
CA ASP A 118 -12.75 -1.17 -14.70
C ASP A 118 -11.46 -0.63 -15.34
N GLU A 119 -11.38 0.67 -15.66
CA GLU A 119 -10.17 1.31 -16.16
C GLU A 119 -9.02 1.26 -15.14
N GLY A 120 -9.32 1.46 -13.86
CA GLY A 120 -8.34 1.38 -12.77
C GLY A 120 -7.77 -0.02 -12.54
N MET A 121 -8.51 -1.08 -12.94
CA MET A 121 -8.04 -2.46 -12.80
C MET A 121 -6.84 -2.79 -13.69
N LYS A 122 -6.64 -2.03 -14.78
CA LYS A 122 -5.43 -2.14 -15.63
C LYS A 122 -4.15 -1.85 -14.84
N HIS A 123 -4.21 -0.99 -13.83
CA HIS A 123 -3.07 -0.69 -12.95
C HIS A 123 -2.92 -1.68 -11.79
N VAL A 124 -4.03 -2.29 -11.34
CA VAL A 124 -4.00 -3.37 -10.34
C VAL A 124 -3.42 -4.66 -10.94
N ALA A 125 -3.66 -4.91 -12.23
CA ALA A 125 -3.12 -6.04 -12.99
C ALA A 125 -1.58 -6.09 -13.03
N GLU A 126 -0.90 -4.94 -12.93
CA GLU A 126 0.57 -4.88 -12.89
C GLU A 126 1.15 -5.38 -11.54
N LEU A 127 0.32 -5.58 -10.52
CA LEU A 127 0.73 -6.03 -9.18
C LEU A 127 0.75 -7.57 -9.08
N HIS A 128 1.58 -8.25 -9.88
CA HIS A 128 1.64 -9.72 -9.94
C HIS A 128 1.93 -10.44 -8.60
N GLN A 129 2.36 -9.73 -7.56
CA GLN A 129 2.57 -10.28 -6.20
C GLN A 129 1.36 -10.15 -5.26
N LEU A 130 0.23 -9.63 -5.76
CA LEU A 130 -0.94 -9.32 -4.97
C LEU A 130 -1.66 -10.59 -4.51
N THR A 131 -1.69 -10.82 -3.19
CA THR A 131 -2.37 -11.96 -2.57
C THR A 131 -3.74 -11.60 -2.00
N ARG A 132 -4.02 -10.32 -1.78
CA ARG A 132 -5.33 -9.83 -1.33
C ARG A 132 -5.72 -8.53 -2.02
N LEU A 133 -6.91 -8.53 -2.60
CA LEU A 133 -7.57 -7.37 -3.18
C LEU A 133 -8.96 -7.18 -2.56
N ASP A 134 -9.28 -5.94 -2.17
CA ASP A 134 -10.57 -5.55 -1.60
C ASP A 134 -11.15 -4.38 -2.41
N LEU A 135 -12.17 -4.71 -3.22
CA LEU A 135 -12.91 -3.85 -4.15
C LEU A 135 -14.31 -3.53 -3.62
N MET A 136 -14.58 -3.78 -2.34
CA MET A 136 -15.90 -3.59 -1.74
C MET A 136 -16.48 -2.19 -2.04
N ASN A 137 -17.71 -2.11 -2.55
CA ASN A 137 -18.38 -0.84 -2.85
C ASN A 137 -17.55 0.03 -3.83
N THR A 138 -17.23 -0.51 -5.00
CA THR A 138 -16.58 0.17 -6.14
C THR A 138 -17.36 -0.10 -7.43
N LYS A 139 -17.07 0.60 -8.52
CA LYS A 139 -17.81 0.50 -9.80
C LYS A 139 -17.18 -0.54 -10.73
N ILE A 140 -16.87 -1.71 -10.19
CA ILE A 140 -16.25 -2.81 -10.92
C ILE A 140 -17.34 -3.70 -11.51
N THR A 141 -17.16 -4.04 -12.78
CA THR A 141 -17.98 -4.99 -13.53
C THR A 141 -17.14 -6.20 -13.94
N ASP A 142 -17.75 -7.12 -14.69
CA ASP A 142 -17.08 -8.28 -15.29
C ASP A 142 -15.89 -7.87 -16.19
N ALA A 143 -15.97 -6.70 -16.84
CA ALA A 143 -14.89 -6.15 -17.66
C ALA A 143 -13.68 -5.72 -16.81
N GLY A 144 -13.87 -5.31 -15.56
CA GLY A 144 -12.80 -5.01 -14.61
C GLY A 144 -12.08 -6.28 -14.18
N LEU A 145 -12.84 -7.32 -13.84
CA LEU A 145 -12.32 -8.63 -13.42
C LEU A 145 -11.42 -9.27 -14.47
N ARG A 146 -11.70 -9.07 -15.76
CA ARG A 146 -10.86 -9.53 -16.87
C ARG A 146 -9.41 -9.07 -16.81
N ASN A 147 -9.12 -7.92 -16.21
CA ASN A 147 -7.75 -7.45 -16.05
C ASN A 147 -6.99 -8.22 -14.95
N LEU A 148 -7.70 -8.93 -14.08
CA LEU A 148 -7.12 -9.67 -12.97
C LEU A 148 -6.70 -11.10 -13.34
N ASP A 149 -7.00 -11.56 -14.57
CA ASP A 149 -6.71 -12.93 -15.06
C ASP A 149 -5.26 -13.39 -14.79
N GLU A 150 -4.28 -12.48 -14.84
CA GLU A 150 -2.84 -12.73 -14.67
C GLU A 150 -2.34 -12.58 -13.20
N LEU A 151 -3.24 -12.35 -12.23
CA LEU A 151 -2.89 -12.26 -10.81
C LEU A 151 -2.86 -13.66 -10.15
N GLU A 152 -1.95 -14.52 -10.64
CA GLU A 152 -1.83 -15.92 -10.23
C GLU A 152 -1.64 -16.11 -8.71
N GLU A 153 -1.07 -15.14 -8.01
CA GLU A 153 -0.84 -15.16 -6.55
C GLU A 153 -2.07 -14.76 -5.71
N LEU A 154 -3.19 -14.37 -6.32
CA LEU A 154 -4.34 -13.83 -5.60
C LEU A 154 -5.08 -14.90 -4.79
N GLN A 155 -5.09 -14.73 -3.46
CA GLN A 155 -5.67 -15.68 -2.50
C GLN A 155 -6.96 -15.18 -1.85
N THR A 156 -7.21 -13.87 -1.86
CA THR A 156 -8.45 -13.27 -1.37
C THR A 156 -8.91 -12.15 -2.29
N LEU A 157 -10.15 -12.25 -2.75
CA LEU A 157 -10.84 -11.24 -3.53
C LEU A 157 -12.17 -10.90 -2.84
N ILE A 158 -12.45 -9.61 -2.64
CA ILE A 158 -13.69 -9.12 -2.05
C ILE A 158 -14.37 -8.20 -3.06
N LEU A 159 -15.57 -8.60 -3.48
CA LEU A 159 -16.42 -7.93 -4.49
C LEU A 159 -17.75 -7.47 -3.90
N TRP A 160 -17.88 -7.43 -2.56
CA TRP A 160 -19.14 -7.08 -1.90
C TRP A 160 -19.67 -5.73 -2.37
N HIS A 161 -20.92 -5.68 -2.81
CA HIS A 161 -21.55 -4.49 -3.39
C HIS A 161 -20.78 -3.95 -4.62
N THR A 162 -20.69 -4.75 -5.67
CA THR A 162 -20.16 -4.37 -7.00
C THR A 162 -21.08 -4.88 -8.11
N ASP A 163 -20.97 -4.31 -9.31
CA ASP A 163 -21.83 -4.58 -10.47
C ASP A 163 -21.38 -5.84 -11.27
N VAL A 164 -20.75 -6.80 -10.59
CA VAL A 164 -20.29 -8.09 -11.15
C VAL A 164 -21.47 -9.06 -11.33
N THR A 165 -21.54 -9.72 -12.48
CA THR A 165 -22.59 -10.69 -12.86
C THR A 165 -22.03 -12.11 -12.96
N ASP A 166 -22.88 -13.07 -13.38
CA ASP A 166 -22.47 -14.45 -13.65
C ASP A 166 -21.34 -14.54 -14.71
N GLU A 167 -21.22 -13.59 -15.64
CA GLU A 167 -20.12 -13.56 -16.64
C GLU A 167 -18.76 -13.34 -15.97
N GLY A 168 -18.70 -12.57 -14.87
CA GLY A 168 -17.46 -12.30 -14.12
C GLY A 168 -16.87 -13.54 -13.44
N LEU A 169 -17.68 -14.58 -13.21
CA LEU A 169 -17.21 -15.84 -12.63
C LEU A 169 -16.24 -16.59 -13.55
N GLU A 170 -16.33 -16.42 -14.88
CA GLU A 170 -15.36 -16.99 -15.83
C GLU A 170 -13.94 -16.45 -15.62
N HIS A 171 -13.82 -15.18 -15.21
CA HIS A 171 -12.55 -14.54 -14.89
C HIS A 171 -12.05 -14.98 -13.51
N ILE A 172 -12.93 -15.03 -12.52
CA ILE A 172 -12.59 -15.47 -11.16
C ILE A 172 -12.11 -16.94 -11.16
N ALA A 173 -12.68 -17.80 -12.03
CA ALA A 173 -12.27 -19.20 -12.17
C ALA A 173 -10.81 -19.39 -12.63
N LYS A 174 -10.16 -18.38 -13.23
CA LYS A 174 -8.75 -18.41 -13.63
C LYS A 174 -7.79 -18.15 -12.47
N LEU A 175 -8.28 -17.57 -11.37
CA LEU A 175 -7.52 -17.26 -10.17
C LEU A 175 -7.27 -18.54 -9.34
N THR A 176 -6.42 -19.43 -9.87
CA THR A 176 -6.25 -20.81 -9.36
C THR A 176 -5.77 -20.91 -7.90
N ASN A 177 -5.16 -19.86 -7.34
CA ASN A 177 -4.77 -19.79 -5.93
C ASN A 177 -5.81 -19.14 -5.01
N LEU A 178 -7.00 -18.78 -5.50
CA LEU A 178 -8.02 -18.10 -4.72
C LEU A 178 -8.58 -19.02 -3.62
N ARG A 179 -8.52 -18.55 -2.36
CA ARG A 179 -8.96 -19.29 -1.16
C ARG A 179 -10.14 -18.66 -0.45
N ARG A 180 -10.40 -17.39 -0.73
CA ARG A 180 -11.52 -16.63 -0.21
C ARG A 180 -12.05 -15.70 -1.29
N LEU A 181 -13.34 -15.85 -1.57
CA LEU A 181 -14.12 -15.00 -2.44
C LEU A 181 -15.31 -14.46 -1.63
N ASP A 182 -15.67 -13.20 -1.82
CA ASP A 182 -16.81 -12.56 -1.16
C ASP A 182 -17.66 -11.85 -2.24
N LEU A 183 -18.86 -12.40 -2.50
CA LEU A 183 -19.77 -12.03 -3.58
C LEU A 183 -21.08 -11.42 -3.07
N GLY A 184 -21.20 -11.11 -1.78
CA GLY A 184 -22.46 -10.63 -1.23
C GLY A 184 -22.89 -9.30 -1.89
N ASP A 185 -24.19 -9.15 -2.16
CA ASP A 185 -24.75 -7.93 -2.77
C ASP A 185 -24.13 -7.60 -4.16
N THR A 186 -23.75 -8.63 -4.93
CA THR A 186 -23.41 -8.53 -6.36
C THR A 186 -24.62 -8.89 -7.24
N LEU A 187 -24.47 -8.84 -8.56
CA LEU A 187 -25.49 -9.23 -9.54
C LEU A 187 -25.40 -10.71 -9.96
N ILE A 188 -24.55 -11.51 -9.30
CA ILE A 188 -24.44 -12.96 -9.49
C ILE A 188 -25.71 -13.66 -9.01
N THR A 189 -26.13 -14.69 -9.75
CA THR A 189 -27.35 -15.47 -9.51
C THR A 189 -27.06 -16.93 -9.20
N ASP A 190 -28.07 -17.68 -8.77
CA ASP A 190 -28.00 -19.14 -8.61
C ASP A 190 -27.66 -19.90 -9.92
N ALA A 191 -27.66 -19.23 -11.08
CA ALA A 191 -27.26 -19.82 -12.36
C ALA A 191 -25.74 -19.82 -12.60
N GLY A 192 -24.99 -18.96 -11.90
CA GLY A 192 -23.52 -18.87 -12.01
C GLY A 192 -22.75 -19.77 -11.02
N LEU A 193 -23.40 -20.24 -9.93
CA LEU A 193 -22.79 -20.94 -8.80
C LEU A 193 -22.90 -22.48 -8.86
#